data_AF-A0A6I1PQQ9-F1
#
_entry.id   AF-A0A6I1PQQ9-F1
#
_cell.length_a   1.000
_cell.length_b   1.000
_cell.length_c   1.000
_cell.angle_alpha   90.00
_cell.angle_beta   90.00
_cell.angle_gamma   90.00
#
_symmetry.space_group_name_H-M   'P 1'
#
loop_
_entity.id
_entity.type
_entity.pdbx_description
1 polymer ?
#
loop_
_entity_poly.entity_id
_entity_poly.type
_entity_poly.pdbx_seq_one_letter_code
_entity_poly.pdbx_strand_id
1 'polypeptide(L)'
;MEKKTIDEIRSRVAETEPERRQVALRSRLHHCAQTSPRVSNSFFLDQTFYSQWSTYSDRGHLTRRSDPTWGTPDEAERANADTFHFSNCSPQHFRFNESAVYWQGLERYVLENGVLDNETKRRLCVIQGPVFDDKIDLWADDVQIPSSFFKIVVWKSAAGTKAGKRGLISAL
;
A
#
# COMPACT_ATOMS: atom_id res chain seq x y z
N MET A 1 -13.33 2.09 24.96
CA MET A 1 -12.10 1.30 24.76
C MET A 1 -10.95 2.27 24.76
N GLU A 2 -9.93 1.99 25.58
CA GLU A 2 -8.69 2.77 25.59
C GLU A 2 -7.92 2.50 24.28
N LYS A 3 -7.57 3.54 23.55
CA LYS A 3 -6.83 3.43 22.28
C LYS A 3 -5.40 3.04 22.61
N LYS A 4 -4.94 1.88 22.13
CA LYS A 4 -3.53 1.51 22.24
C LYS A 4 -2.71 2.40 21.31
N THR A 5 -1.83 3.21 21.89
CA THR A 5 -0.99 4.11 21.10
C THR A 5 0.21 3.33 20.56
N ILE A 6 0.68 3.64 19.35
CA ILE A 6 1.93 3.09 18.80
C ILE A 6 3.12 3.28 19.77
N ASP A 7 3.03 4.32 20.58
CA ASP A 7 3.97 4.68 21.65
C ASP A 7 4.00 3.68 22.82
N GLU A 8 2.88 3.05 23.17
CA GLU A 8 2.82 2.07 24.27
C GLU A 8 3.49 0.74 23.89
N ILE A 9 3.52 0.44 22.59
CA ILE A 9 4.20 -0.74 22.03
C ILE A 9 5.70 -0.53 21.85
N ARG A 10 6.21 0.73 21.89
CA ARG A 10 7.65 1.04 21.92
C ARG A 10 8.42 0.24 22.98
N SER A 11 7.76 -0.13 24.08
CA SER A 11 8.34 -0.90 25.18
C SER A 11 8.50 -2.40 24.91
N ARG A 12 7.76 -2.96 23.93
CA ARG A 12 7.69 -4.42 23.68
C ARG A 12 8.46 -4.86 22.45
N VAL A 13 8.71 -3.96 21.51
CA VAL A 13 9.46 -4.24 20.27
C VAL A 13 10.79 -3.49 20.32
N ALA A 14 11.74 -4.04 21.09
CA ALA A 14 13.11 -3.57 21.11
C ALA A 14 13.82 -4.01 19.82
N GLU A 15 13.58 -3.30 18.72
CA GLU A 15 14.28 -3.54 17.45
C GLU A 15 15.63 -2.83 17.43
N THR A 16 16.67 -3.50 16.94
CA THR A 16 18.05 -3.02 16.96
C THR A 16 18.24 -1.84 16.00
N GLU A 17 18.92 -0.78 16.45
CA GLU A 17 19.32 0.44 15.70
C GLU A 17 19.82 0.24 14.24
N PRO A 18 20.53 -0.85 13.87
CA PRO A 18 21.08 -1.01 12.52
C PRO A 18 20.01 -1.19 11.42
N GLU A 19 18.92 -1.91 11.70
CA GLU A 19 17.83 -2.06 10.72
C GLU A 19 17.11 -0.73 10.48
N ARG A 20 17.00 0.12 11.52
CA ARG A 20 16.34 1.44 11.44
C ARG A 20 17.03 2.41 10.47
N ARG A 21 18.36 2.40 10.39
CA ARG A 21 19.13 3.31 9.50
C ARG A 21 19.09 2.91 8.04
N GLN A 22 18.97 1.62 7.73
CA GLN A 22 18.96 1.13 6.36
C GLN A 22 17.65 1.45 5.63
N VAL A 23 16.53 1.47 6.37
CA VAL A 23 15.17 1.74 5.87
C VAL A 23 14.96 3.24 5.63
N ALA A 24 15.33 4.10 6.59
CA ALA A 24 15.13 5.55 6.50
C ALA A 24 15.90 6.25 5.35
N LEU A 25 16.97 5.64 4.85
CA LEU A 25 17.79 6.19 3.75
C LEU A 25 17.36 5.73 2.35
N ARG A 26 16.58 4.64 2.21
CA ARG A 26 16.30 4.02 0.91
C ARG A 26 15.02 4.51 0.21
N SER A 27 14.13 5.22 0.90
CA SER A 27 12.73 5.38 0.47
C SER A 27 12.34 6.76 -0.12
N ARG A 28 13.26 7.71 -0.33
CA ARG A 28 12.87 9.10 -0.69
C ARG A 28 12.31 9.33 -2.11
N LEU A 29 12.31 8.35 -3.02
CA LEU A 29 11.98 8.57 -4.45
C LEU A 29 10.70 7.86 -4.97
N HIS A 30 10.02 7.05 -4.17
CA HIS A 30 8.94 6.16 -4.66
C HIS A 30 7.63 6.23 -3.85
N HIS A 31 7.32 7.37 -3.23
CA HIS A 31 6.23 7.50 -2.26
C HIS A 31 5.27 8.65 -2.60
N CYS A 32 3.97 8.48 -2.28
CA CYS A 32 2.97 9.54 -2.49
C CYS A 32 3.44 10.87 -1.90
N ALA A 33 3.35 11.95 -2.66
CA ALA A 33 3.85 13.26 -2.24
C ALA A 33 2.94 14.41 -2.67
N GLN A 34 1.78 14.12 -3.26
CA GLN A 34 0.94 15.11 -3.91
C GLN A 34 -0.46 15.14 -3.30
N THR A 35 -1.01 16.33 -3.11
CA THR A 35 -2.42 16.53 -2.73
C THR A 35 -3.32 16.32 -3.93
N SER A 36 -4.46 15.66 -3.75
CA SER A 36 -5.43 15.49 -4.85
C SER A 36 -6.37 16.69 -4.92
N PRO A 37 -6.52 17.37 -6.08
CA PRO A 37 -7.48 18.47 -6.21
C PRO A 37 -8.94 17.99 -6.17
N ARG A 38 -9.17 16.67 -6.23
CA ARG A 38 -10.50 16.04 -6.25
C ARG A 38 -11.06 15.79 -4.85
N VAL A 39 -10.22 15.89 -3.81
CA VAL A 39 -10.55 15.56 -2.42
C VAL A 39 -10.01 16.67 -1.53
N SER A 40 -10.81 17.15 -0.56
CA SER A 40 -10.32 18.14 0.41
C SER A 40 -9.12 17.59 1.19
N ASN A 41 -8.15 18.45 1.49
CA ASN A 41 -6.95 18.10 2.26
C ASN A 41 -7.26 17.51 3.65
N SER A 42 -8.46 17.75 4.18
CA SER A 42 -8.92 17.18 5.45
C SER A 42 -9.26 15.68 5.41
N PHE A 43 -9.32 15.05 4.22
CA PHE A 43 -9.75 13.65 4.07
C PHE A 43 -8.60 12.69 3.72
N PHE A 44 -7.35 13.14 3.75
CA PHE A 44 -6.19 12.27 3.58
C PHE A 44 -5.06 12.69 4.51
N LEU A 45 -4.18 11.73 4.80
CA LEU A 45 -2.95 11.98 5.54
C LEU A 45 -1.92 12.60 4.59
N ASP A 46 -1.28 13.67 5.02
CA ASP A 46 -0.35 14.43 4.19
C ASP A 46 1.11 14.24 4.63
N GLN A 47 1.99 15.05 4.05
CA GLN A 47 3.42 15.01 4.38
C GLN A 47 3.70 15.28 5.86
N THR A 48 2.85 16.01 6.57
CA THR A 48 3.04 16.32 8.00
C THR A 48 2.99 15.04 8.81
N PHE A 49 1.90 14.26 8.65
CA PHE A 49 1.73 12.96 9.31
C PHE A 49 2.88 12.01 8.98
N TYR A 50 3.18 11.83 7.69
CA TYR A 50 4.21 10.88 7.26
C TYR A 50 5.62 11.29 7.65
N SER A 51 5.92 12.58 7.81
CA SER A 51 7.21 13.04 8.33
C SER A 51 7.35 12.74 9.82
N GLN A 52 6.27 12.96 10.58
CA GLN A 52 6.25 12.72 12.02
C GLN A 52 6.40 11.23 12.36
N TRP A 53 5.75 10.36 11.57
CA TRP A 53 5.69 8.92 11.83
C TRP A 53 6.57 8.08 10.89
N SER A 54 7.55 8.71 10.20
CA SER A 54 8.38 8.08 9.16
C SER A 54 9.21 6.88 9.62
N THR A 55 9.40 6.72 10.93
CA THR A 55 10.12 5.56 11.50
C THR A 55 9.32 4.27 11.40
N TYR A 56 7.98 4.36 11.37
CA TYR A 56 7.10 3.21 11.46
C TYR A 56 6.16 3.09 10.26
N SER A 57 5.75 4.22 9.69
CA SER A 57 4.73 4.28 8.65
C SER A 57 5.32 4.80 7.34
N ASP A 58 5.41 3.90 6.38
CA ASP A 58 5.61 4.25 4.98
C ASP A 58 4.32 4.74 4.34
N ARG A 59 4.49 5.45 3.22
CA ARG A 59 3.42 5.83 2.30
C ARG A 59 3.09 4.68 1.36
N GLY A 60 2.51 3.62 1.90
CA GLY A 60 2.20 2.41 1.15
C GLY A 60 1.21 2.70 0.03
N HIS A 61 1.65 2.56 -1.23
CA HIS A 61 0.78 2.70 -2.39
C HIS A 61 -0.25 1.57 -2.40
N LEU A 62 -1.52 1.94 -2.54
CA LEU A 62 -2.58 0.97 -2.81
C LEU A 62 -2.50 0.56 -4.28
N THR A 63 -2.72 1.48 -5.21
CA THR A 63 -2.46 1.26 -6.64
C THR A 63 -1.01 1.54 -6.96
N ARG A 64 -0.32 0.59 -7.58
CA ARG A 64 1.08 0.78 -7.97
C ARG A 64 1.20 1.67 -9.18
N ARG A 65 2.34 2.36 -9.27
CA ARG A 65 2.76 3.11 -10.46
C ARG A 65 2.61 2.32 -11.76
N SER A 66 3.08 1.08 -11.81
CA SER A 66 3.11 0.29 -13.06
C SER A 66 1.73 -0.10 -13.57
N ASP A 67 0.75 -0.24 -12.68
CA ASP A 67 -0.53 -0.88 -13.01
C ASP A 67 -1.37 -0.06 -14.01
N PRO A 68 -1.48 1.29 -13.87
CA PRO A 68 -2.21 2.10 -14.83
C PRO A 68 -1.30 2.76 -15.89
N THR A 69 0.03 2.53 -15.86
CA THR A 69 1.00 3.16 -16.79
C THR A 69 1.04 2.43 -18.12
N TRP A 70 -0.02 2.59 -18.93
CA TRP A 70 -0.14 2.04 -20.29
C TRP A 70 -1.03 2.93 -21.15
N GLY A 71 -1.08 2.67 -22.46
CA GLY A 71 -1.82 3.51 -23.42
C GLY A 71 -0.89 4.43 -24.20
N THR A 72 -1.37 5.62 -24.56
CA THR A 72 -0.54 6.66 -25.16
C THR A 72 0.47 7.22 -24.15
N PRO A 73 1.59 7.83 -24.58
CA PRO A 73 2.57 8.43 -23.67
C PRO A 73 1.95 9.39 -22.66
N ASP A 74 1.07 10.29 -23.11
CA ASP A 74 0.41 11.28 -22.25
C ASP A 74 -0.53 10.64 -21.22
N GLU A 75 -1.25 9.58 -21.60
CA GLU A 75 -2.09 8.81 -20.68
C GLU A 75 -1.25 8.10 -19.62
N ALA A 76 -0.17 7.45 -20.05
CA ALA A 76 0.73 6.72 -19.17
C ALA A 76 1.44 7.66 -18.18
N GLU A 77 1.88 8.83 -18.63
CA GLU A 77 2.51 9.84 -17.77
C GLU A 77 1.52 10.38 -16.73
N ARG A 78 0.32 10.77 -17.15
CA ARG A 78 -0.74 11.20 -16.23
C ARG A 78 -1.11 10.10 -15.24
N ALA A 79 -1.29 8.86 -15.71
CA ALA A 79 -1.66 7.74 -14.86
C ALA A 79 -0.60 7.44 -13.81
N ASN A 80 0.68 7.46 -14.21
CA ASN A 80 1.81 7.36 -13.31
C ASN A 80 1.76 8.47 -12.24
N ALA A 81 1.64 9.73 -12.64
CA ALA A 81 1.55 10.87 -11.71
C ALA A 81 0.36 10.73 -10.75
N ASP A 82 -0.80 10.28 -11.24
CA ASP A 82 -2.01 10.10 -10.44
C ASP A 82 -1.82 9.10 -9.29
N THR A 83 -0.90 8.13 -9.40
CA THR A 83 -0.60 7.17 -8.33
C THR A 83 0.14 7.79 -7.13
N PHE A 84 0.77 8.96 -7.28
CA PHE A 84 1.53 9.63 -6.22
C PHE A 84 0.68 10.58 -5.34
N HIS A 85 -0.64 10.61 -5.52
CA HIS A 85 -1.52 11.36 -4.64
C HIS A 85 -1.67 10.67 -3.29
N PHE A 86 -1.70 11.44 -2.19
CA PHE A 86 -1.93 10.92 -0.84
C PHE A 86 -3.21 10.09 -0.71
N SER A 87 -4.24 10.38 -1.51
CA SER A 87 -5.48 9.59 -1.56
C SER A 87 -5.30 8.14 -2.05
N ASN A 88 -4.17 7.81 -2.68
CA ASN A 88 -3.81 6.44 -3.08
C ASN A 88 -2.88 5.76 -2.06
N CYS A 89 -2.53 6.43 -0.96
CA CYS A 89 -1.63 5.90 0.04
C CYS A 89 -2.35 5.59 1.36
N SER A 90 -1.86 4.55 2.04
CA SER A 90 -2.23 4.20 3.42
C SER A 90 -0.96 4.08 4.25
N PRO A 91 -0.97 4.45 5.55
CA PRO A 91 0.12 4.09 6.46
C PRO A 91 0.34 2.59 6.40
N GLN A 92 1.57 2.16 6.12
CA GLN A 92 1.97 0.76 6.10
C GLN A 92 3.26 0.60 6.89
N HIS A 93 3.37 -0.47 7.67
CA HIS A 93 4.61 -0.79 8.33
C HIS A 93 5.71 -1.04 7.28
N PHE A 94 6.91 -0.50 7.46
CA PHE A 94 7.97 -0.56 6.45
C PHE A 94 8.32 -2.01 6.04
N ARG A 95 8.37 -2.94 7.00
CA ARG A 95 8.61 -4.37 6.70
C ARG A 95 7.51 -4.99 5.84
N PHE A 96 6.28 -4.49 5.93
CA PHE A 96 5.17 -4.96 5.10
C PHE A 96 5.23 -4.36 3.69
N ASN A 97 5.44 -3.04 3.60
CA ASN A 97 5.46 -2.29 2.34
C ASN A 97 6.68 -2.63 1.46
N GLU A 98 7.86 -2.82 2.06
CA GLU A 98 9.11 -3.05 1.32
C GLU A 98 9.42 -4.55 1.09
N SER A 99 8.69 -5.46 1.72
CA SER A 99 8.95 -6.90 1.60
C SER A 99 8.41 -7.47 0.28
N ALA A 100 9.32 -8.10 -0.47
CA ALA A 100 9.02 -8.92 -1.63
C ALA A 100 8.25 -10.22 -1.31
N VAL A 101 8.00 -10.52 -0.02
CA VAL A 101 7.26 -11.72 0.40
C VAL A 101 5.76 -11.43 0.60
N TYR A 102 5.41 -10.20 1.01
CA TYR A 102 4.04 -9.87 1.44
C TYR A 102 3.30 -9.01 0.42
N TRP A 103 3.40 -7.69 0.55
CA TRP A 103 2.68 -6.76 -0.31
C TRP A 103 3.29 -6.75 -1.71
N GLN A 104 4.62 -6.55 -1.80
CA GLN A 104 5.26 -6.46 -3.10
C GLN A 104 5.25 -7.78 -3.88
N GLY A 105 5.38 -8.90 -3.16
CA GLY A 105 5.46 -10.25 -3.71
C GLY A 105 4.17 -10.78 -4.32
N LEU A 106 3.03 -10.54 -3.66
CA LEU A 106 1.73 -11.01 -4.16
C LEU A 106 1.42 -10.40 -5.53
N GLU A 107 1.71 -9.13 -5.68
CA GLU A 107 1.42 -8.38 -6.90
C GLU A 107 2.37 -8.79 -8.03
N ARG A 108 3.63 -9.10 -7.73
CA ARG A 108 4.57 -9.70 -8.68
C ARG A 108 4.08 -11.09 -9.11
N TYR A 109 3.63 -11.92 -8.17
CA TYR A 109 3.07 -13.24 -8.48
C TYR A 109 1.81 -13.16 -9.35
N VAL A 110 0.90 -12.22 -9.11
CA VAL A 110 -0.33 -12.05 -9.90
C VAL A 110 -0.02 -11.66 -11.35
N LEU A 111 0.93 -10.74 -11.53
CA LEU A 111 1.38 -10.33 -12.86
C LEU A 111 2.15 -11.45 -13.58
N GLU A 112 3.12 -12.08 -12.91
CA GLU A 112 4.01 -13.08 -13.51
C GLU A 112 3.36 -14.47 -13.70
N ASN A 113 2.41 -14.89 -12.85
CA ASN A 113 1.85 -16.25 -12.89
C ASN A 113 0.35 -16.32 -13.27
N GLY A 114 -0.41 -15.23 -13.15
CA GLY A 114 -1.87 -15.27 -13.30
C GLY A 114 -2.43 -14.71 -14.61
N VAL A 115 -1.74 -13.73 -15.20
CA VAL A 115 -2.28 -12.92 -16.31
C VAL A 115 -1.37 -12.93 -17.54
N LEU A 116 -0.06 -13.03 -17.36
CA LEU A 116 0.94 -13.03 -18.43
C LEU A 116 1.40 -14.43 -18.86
N ASP A 117 0.50 -15.42 -18.85
CA ASP A 117 0.74 -16.58 -19.71
C ASP A 117 0.84 -16.02 -21.14
N ASN A 118 2.00 -16.22 -21.77
CA ASN A 118 2.65 -15.32 -22.75
C ASN A 118 1.84 -14.97 -24.01
N GLU A 119 0.63 -15.49 -24.15
CA GLU A 119 -0.17 -15.43 -25.36
C GLU A 119 -1.40 -14.53 -25.27
N THR A 120 -1.82 -14.05 -24.08
CA THR A 120 -2.99 -13.16 -24.00
C THR A 120 -2.82 -11.99 -23.02
N LYS A 121 -2.75 -10.77 -23.56
CA LYS A 121 -2.88 -9.50 -22.80
C LYS A 121 -4.30 -9.39 -22.20
N ARG A 122 -4.54 -10.00 -21.04
CA ARG A 122 -5.85 -9.98 -20.39
C ARG A 122 -6.01 -8.73 -19.53
N ARG A 123 -7.19 -8.11 -19.61
CA ARG A 123 -7.59 -7.06 -18.66
C ARG A 123 -7.92 -7.71 -17.32
N LEU A 124 -7.39 -7.12 -16.26
CA LEU A 124 -7.67 -7.49 -14.87
C LEU A 124 -8.26 -6.28 -14.13
N CYS A 125 -8.97 -6.56 -13.04
CA CYS A 125 -9.44 -5.58 -12.08
C CYS A 125 -8.88 -5.97 -10.71
N VAL A 126 -8.22 -5.02 -10.04
CA VAL A 126 -7.76 -5.17 -8.66
C VAL A 126 -8.56 -4.24 -7.77
N ILE A 127 -9.10 -4.79 -6.69
CA ILE A 127 -9.73 -4.03 -5.62
C ILE A 127 -8.94 -4.30 -4.35
N GLN A 128 -8.53 -3.24 -3.66
CA GLN A 128 -7.62 -3.34 -2.52
C GLN A 128 -7.84 -2.18 -1.57
N GLY A 129 -7.40 -2.37 -0.33
CA GLY A 129 -7.48 -1.33 0.68
C GLY A 129 -7.09 -1.82 2.07
N PRO A 130 -6.99 -0.88 3.02
CA PRO A 130 -6.82 -1.21 4.43
C PRO A 130 -8.07 -1.89 5.01
N VAL A 131 -7.86 -2.70 6.05
CA VAL A 131 -8.90 -3.28 6.90
C VAL A 131 -8.65 -2.75 8.31
N PHE A 132 -9.64 -2.07 8.87
CA PHE A 132 -9.58 -1.54 10.23
C PHE A 132 -10.19 -2.52 11.23
N ASP A 133 -9.48 -2.76 12.32
CA ASP A 133 -9.90 -3.59 13.45
C ASP A 133 -9.42 -2.97 14.77
N ASP A 134 -10.37 -2.42 15.54
CA ASP A 134 -10.12 -1.74 16.82
C ASP A 134 -9.42 -2.62 17.87
N LYS A 135 -9.40 -3.94 17.71
CA LYS A 135 -8.77 -4.86 18.67
C LYS A 135 -7.27 -4.97 18.49
N ILE A 136 -6.80 -4.85 17.25
CA ILE A 136 -5.40 -5.09 16.86
C ILE A 136 -4.71 -3.82 16.35
N ASP A 137 -5.47 -2.89 15.78
CA ASP A 137 -4.94 -1.66 15.24
C ASP A 137 -4.38 -0.74 16.32
N LEU A 138 -3.30 -0.08 15.94
CA LEU A 138 -2.62 0.90 16.76
C LEU A 138 -3.03 2.29 16.32
N TRP A 139 -2.86 3.26 17.23
CA TRP A 139 -3.13 4.66 16.94
C TRP A 139 -1.85 5.47 16.91
N ALA A 140 -1.69 6.28 15.87
CA ALA A 140 -0.68 7.33 15.77
C ALA A 140 -1.43 8.66 15.81
N ASP A 141 -1.34 9.37 16.94
CA ASP A 141 -2.21 10.51 17.26
C ASP A 141 -3.70 10.12 17.18
N ASP A 142 -4.48 10.81 16.36
CA ASP A 142 -5.89 10.57 16.09
C ASP A 142 -6.14 9.66 14.87
N VAL A 143 -5.09 9.04 14.33
CA VAL A 143 -5.14 8.16 13.15
C VAL A 143 -5.03 6.70 13.56
N GLN A 144 -6.04 5.91 13.21
CA GLN A 144 -5.97 4.45 13.31
C GLN A 144 -5.06 3.91 12.20
N ILE A 145 -4.08 3.09 12.57
CA ILE A 145 -3.11 2.49 11.65
C ILE A 145 -3.57 1.07 11.33
N PRO A 146 -3.94 0.79 10.06
CA PRO A 146 -4.49 -0.50 9.70
C PRO A 146 -3.42 -1.59 9.80
N SER A 147 -3.73 -2.64 10.55
CA SER A 147 -2.86 -3.81 10.75
C SER A 147 -3.01 -4.85 9.66
N SER A 148 -3.95 -4.66 8.73
CA SER A 148 -4.27 -5.63 7.69
C SER A 148 -4.75 -4.95 6.42
N PHE A 149 -4.50 -5.60 5.30
CA PHE A 149 -4.92 -5.14 3.98
C PHE A 149 -5.59 -6.28 3.23
N PHE A 150 -6.53 -5.94 2.35
CA PHE A 150 -7.12 -6.91 1.43
C PHE A 150 -6.70 -6.62 -0.01
N LYS A 151 -6.68 -7.68 -0.82
CA LYS A 151 -6.54 -7.59 -2.27
C LYS A 151 -7.44 -8.63 -2.94
N ILE A 152 -8.22 -8.19 -3.91
CA ILE A 152 -9.13 -9.00 -4.71
C ILE A 152 -8.74 -8.79 -6.17
N VAL A 153 -8.40 -9.87 -6.87
CA VAL A 153 -8.03 -9.84 -8.28
C VAL A 153 -9.08 -10.58 -9.10
N VAL A 154 -9.64 -9.89 -10.09
CA VAL A 154 -10.70 -10.39 -10.98
C VAL A 154 -10.24 -10.28 -12.41
N TRP A 155 -10.45 -11.33 -13.20
CA TRP A 155 -10.19 -11.31 -14.64
C TRP A 155 -11.20 -12.16 -15.39
N LYS A 156 -11.38 -11.83 -16.68
CA LYS A 156 -12.20 -12.65 -17.57
C LYS A 156 -11.36 -13.81 -18.09
N SER A 157 -11.84 -15.04 -17.93
CA SER A 157 -11.28 -16.23 -18.56
C SER A 157 -12.11 -16.65 -19.77
N ALA A 158 -11.56 -17.49 -20.66
CA ALA A 158 -12.28 -18.06 -21.80
C ALA A 158 -13.56 -18.82 -21.38
N ALA A 159 -13.62 -19.31 -20.13
CA ALA A 159 -14.77 -20.02 -19.56
C ALA A 159 -15.73 -19.12 -18.73
N GLY A 160 -15.57 -17.79 -18.79
CA GLY A 160 -16.36 -16.83 -17.98
C GLY A 160 -15.52 -16.07 -16.94
N THR A 161 -16.18 -15.22 -16.14
CA THR A 161 -15.52 -14.42 -15.09
C THR A 161 -15.01 -15.31 -13.97
N LYS A 162 -13.72 -15.21 -13.64
CA LYS A 162 -13.11 -15.90 -12.48
C LYS A 162 -12.64 -14.85 -11.46
N ALA A 163 -12.83 -15.17 -10.18
CA ALA A 163 -12.19 -14.47 -9.07
C ALA A 163 -11.17 -15.42 -8.46
N GLY A 164 -9.89 -15.05 -8.47
CA GLY A 164 -8.81 -15.92 -8.01
C GLY A 164 -7.91 -15.17 -7.06
N LYS A 165 -7.94 -15.60 -5.80
CA LYS A 165 -7.30 -15.03 -4.59
C LYS A 165 -8.12 -13.95 -3.89
N ARG A 166 -8.75 -14.39 -2.79
CA ARG A 166 -9.11 -13.56 -1.64
C ARG A 166 -8.04 -13.82 -0.59
N GLY A 167 -7.33 -12.79 -0.15
CA GLY A 167 -6.36 -12.89 0.92
C GLY A 167 -6.46 -11.67 1.83
N LEU A 168 -6.59 -11.91 3.13
CA LEU A 168 -6.23 -10.93 4.14
C LEU A 168 -4.71 -11.02 4.30
N ILE A 169 -4.02 -9.90 4.16
CA ILE A 169 -2.56 -9.83 4.31
C ILE A 169 -2.30 -9.01 5.58
N SER A 170 -1.78 -9.67 6.60
CA SER A 170 -1.41 -9.01 7.88
C SER A 170 -0.17 -8.14 7.66
N ALA A 171 -0.24 -6.91 8.14
CA ALA A 171 0.85 -5.92 8.11
C ALA A 171 1.56 -5.78 9.46
N LEU A 172 1.01 -6.38 10.52
CA LEU A 172 1.63 -6.55 11.84
C LEU A 172 1.91 -8.03 12.13
#